data_AF-A0A2T2NMB6-F1
#
_entry.id   AF-A0A2T2NMB6-F1
#
_cell.length_a   1.000
_cell.length_b   1.000
_cell.length_c   1.000
_cell.angle_alpha   90.00
_cell.angle_beta   90.00
_cell.angle_gamma   90.00
#
_symmetry.space_group_name_H-M   'P 1'
#
loop_
_entity.id
_entity.type
_entity.pdbx_description
1 polymer ?
#
loop_
_entity_poly.entity_id
_entity_poly.type
_entity_poly.pdbx_seq_one_letter_code
_entity_poly.pdbx_strand_id
1 'polypeptide(L)' 'ITIDFVTGLLTSHNPVSKVFYNTILVVIDRFIKYAEIILFRNNYTTLELAQVILDRVV' A
#
# COMPACT_ATOMS: atom_id res chain seq x y z
N ILE A 1 15.14 1.99 5.45
CA ILE A 1 13.78 1.71 4.93
C ILE A 1 13.05 3.04 4.78
N THR A 2 12.32 3.23 3.68
CA THR A 2 11.46 4.39 3.42
C THR A 2 10.07 3.88 3.10
N ILE A 3 9.04 4.53 3.63
CA ILE A 3 7.64 4.17 3.44
C ILE A 3 6.90 5.41 2.94
N ASP A 4 6.12 5.26 1.87
CA ASP A 4 5.30 6.35 1.32
C ASP A 4 3.89 5.87 0.94
N PHE A 5 2.91 6.74 1.11
CA PHE A 5 1.50 6.43 0.88
C PHE A 5 0.91 7.38 -0.15
N VAL A 6 0.64 6.86 -1.35
CA VAL A 6 0.22 7.66 -2.50
C VAL A 6 -1.26 7.41 -2.78
N THR A 7 -2.08 8.44 -2.55
CA THR A 7 -3.53 8.44 -2.77
C THR A 7 -3.94 9.12 -4.07
N GLY A 8 -5.15 8.88 -4.54
CA GLY A 8 -5.72 9.62 -5.69
C GLY A 8 -5.21 9.15 -7.05
N LEU A 9 -4.71 7.92 -7.12
CA LEU A 9 -4.28 7.30 -8.37
C LEU A 9 -5.48 6.93 -9.24
N LEU A 10 -5.22 6.74 -10.54
CA LEU A 10 -6.19 6.13 -11.45
C LEU A 10 -6.62 4.78 -10.88
N THR A 11 -7.94 4.53 -10.93
CA THR A 11 -8.51 3.35 -10.31
C THR A 11 -8.18 2.11 -11.13
N SER A 12 -7.41 1.19 -10.58
CA SER A 12 -7.17 -0.12 -11.16
C SER A 12 -8.24 -1.11 -10.68
N HIS A 13 -8.75 -1.92 -11.61
CA HIS A 13 -9.75 -2.94 -11.31
C HIS A 13 -9.10 -4.31 -11.30
N ASN A 14 -9.23 -5.05 -10.20
CA ASN A 14 -8.88 -6.46 -10.16
C ASN A 14 -10.14 -7.30 -10.49
N PRO A 15 -10.19 -7.96 -11.66
CA PRO A 15 -11.39 -8.68 -12.10
C PRO A 15 -11.69 -9.93 -11.25
N VAL A 16 -10.69 -10.52 -10.60
CA VAL A 16 -10.85 -11.73 -9.78
C VAL A 16 -11.49 -11.38 -8.43
N SER A 17 -10.97 -10.36 -7.75
CA SER A 17 -11.49 -9.92 -6.46
C SER A 17 -12.65 -8.92 -6.57
N LYS A 18 -12.91 -8.40 -7.78
CA LYS A 18 -13.85 -7.30 -8.05
C LYS A 18 -13.57 -6.05 -7.20
N VAL A 19 -12.32 -5.88 -6.75
CA VAL A 19 -11.89 -4.73 -5.93
C VAL A 19 -11.27 -3.67 -6.82
N PHE A 20 -11.54 -2.42 -6.47
CA PHE A 20 -10.94 -1.24 -7.06
C PHE A 20 -9.86 -0.70 -6.13
N TYR A 21 -8.68 -0.44 -6.68
CA TYR A 21 -7.55 0.16 -5.99
C TYR A 21 -7.23 1.50 -6.61
N ASN A 22 -7.00 2.50 -5.78
CA ASN A 22 -6.69 3.87 -6.21
C ASN A 22 -5.65 4.51 -5.27
N THR A 23 -5.02 3.67 -4.46
CA THR A 23 -4.04 4.06 -3.45
C THR A 23 -2.98 2.97 -3.36
N ILE A 24 -1.72 3.35 -3.16
CA ILE A 24 -0.62 2.40 -2.96
C ILE A 24 0.20 2.77 -1.73
N LEU A 25 0.71 1.74 -1.06
CA LEU A 25 1.80 1.87 -0.09
C LEU A 25 3.07 1.37 -0.77
N VAL A 26 4.12 2.19 -0.72
CA VAL A 26 5.43 1.87 -1.28
C VAL A 26 6.39 1.70 -0.12
N VAL A 27 6.99 0.52 0.01
CA VAL A 27 8.03 0.23 0.99
C VAL A 27 9.33 0.00 0.24
N ILE A 28 10.36 0.78 0.54
CA ILE A 28 11.69 0.67 -0.08
C ILE A 28 12.72 0.36 0.99
N ASP A 29 13.37 -0.80 0.87
CA ASP A 29 14.58 -1.10 1.60
C ASP A 29 15.82 -0.94 0.70
N ARG A 30 16.54 0.16 0.93
CA ARG A 30 17.77 0.51 0.22
C ARG A 30 18.95 -0.40 0.57
N PHE A 31 18.93 -1.11 1.70
CA PHE A 31 20.03 -1.98 2.11
C PHE A 31 20.05 -3.28 1.31
N ILE A 32 18.89 -3.92 1.17
CA ILE A 32 18.73 -5.16 0.38
C ILE A 32 18.29 -4.91 -1.07
N LYS A 33 18.17 -3.63 -1.49
CA LYS A 33 17.68 -3.21 -2.81
C LYS A 33 16.30 -3.79 -3.14
N TYR A 34 15.41 -3.78 -2.15
CA TYR A 34 14.06 -4.32 -2.25
C TYR A 34 13.02 -3.19 -2.28
N ALA A 35 11.97 -3.38 -3.08
CA ALA A 35 10.81 -2.51 -3.11
C ALA A 35 9.54 -3.36 -3.15
N GLU A 36 8.59 -3.04 -2.28
CA GLU A 36 7.26 -3.66 -2.23
C GLU A 36 6.19 -2.61 -2.50
N ILE A 37 5.23 -2.96 -3.34
CA ILE A 37 4.07 -2.11 -3.64
C ILE A 37 2.82 -2.87 -3.22
N ILE A 38 2.03 -2.24 -2.36
CA ILE A 38 0.83 -2.85 -1.81
C ILE A 38 -0.36 -2.00 -2.26
N LEU A 39 -1.32 -2.65 -2.92
CA LEU A 39 -2.50 -1.99 -3.44
C LEU A 39 -3.57 -1.84 -2.35
N PHE A 40 -4.11 -0.63 -2.22
CA PHE A 40 -5.17 -0.29 -1.29
C PHE A 40 -6.35 0.37 -1.99
N ARG A 41 -7.53 0.19 -1.42
CA ARG A 41 -8.73 0.98 -1.73
C ARG A 41 -8.68 2.26 -0.89
N ASN A 42 -9.06 3.41 -1.43
CA ASN A 42 -9.06 4.73 -0.76
C ASN A 42 -10.16 4.83 0.32
N ASN A 43 -10.17 3.93 1.28
CA ASN A 43 -11.08 3.96 2.41
C ASN A 43 -10.39 3.63 3.74
N TYR A 44 -9.06 3.61 3.77
CA TYR A 44 -8.30 3.41 5.00
C TYR A 44 -8.15 4.71 5.78
N THR A 45 -8.42 4.65 7.07
CA THR A 45 -8.00 5.65 8.04
C THR A 45 -6.50 5.51 8.31
N THR A 46 -5.86 6.58 8.77
CA THR A 46 -4.44 6.57 9.16
C THR A 46 -4.13 5.48 10.20
N LEU A 47 -5.08 5.18 11.09
CA LEU A 47 -4.94 4.13 12.11
C LEU A 47 -4.89 2.73 11.50
N GLU A 48 -5.83 2.41 10.60
CA GLU A 48 -5.85 1.11 9.92
C GLU A 48 -4.59 0.92 9.07
N LEU A 49 -4.09 2.00 8.46
CA LEU A 49 -2.85 1.94 7.71
C LEU A 49 -1.64 1.65 8.60
N ALA A 50 -1.56 2.30 9.77
CA ALA A 50 -0.49 2.06 10.74
C ALA A 50 -0.50 0.60 11.24
N GLN A 51 -1.68 0.02 11.46
CA GLN A 51 -1.83 -1.39 11.83
C GLN A 51 -1.34 -2.32 10.73
N VAL A 52 -1.73 -2.08 9.47
CA VAL A 52 -1.27 -2.90 8.34
C VAL A 52 0.25 -2.83 8.16
N ILE A 53 0.86 -1.67 8.39
CA ILE A 53 2.31 -1.52 8.36
C ILE A 53 2.96 -2.28 9.51
N LEU A 54 2.41 -2.17 10.72
CA LEU A 54 2.95 -2.86 11.90
C LEU A 54 2.92 -4.38 11.73
N ASP A 55 1.81 -4.93 11.23
CA ASP A 55 1.64 -6.38 10.98
C ASP A 55 2.56 -6.92 9.87
N ARG A 56 3.11 -6.06 9.00
CA ARG A 56 4.04 -6.48 7.93
C ARG A 56 5.51 -6.30 8.28
N VAL A 57 5.82 -5.38 9.19
CA VAL A 57 7.20 -5.02 9.55
C VAL A 57 7.67 -5.76 10.80
N VAL A 58 6.78 -6.11 11.72
CA VAL A 58 7.06 -6.86 12.96
C VAL A 58 6.92 -8.35 12.74
#